data_AF-A0AA40WZD8-F1
#
_entry.id   AF-A0AA40WZD8-F1
#
_cell.length_a   1.000
_cell.length_b   1.000
_cell.length_c   1.000
_cell.angle_alpha   90.00
_cell.angle_beta   90.00
_cell.angle_gamma   90.00
#
_symmetry.space_group_name_H-M   'P 1'
#
loop_
_entity.id
_entity.type
_entity.pdbx_description
1 polymer ?
#
loop_
_entity_poly.entity_id
_entity_poly.type
_entity_poly.pdbx_seq_one_letter_code
_entity_poly.pdbx_strand_id
1 'polypeptide(L)'
;MKFWLPAFLIVGWFCCSSVWAKIDEPDIKADCLKTGIYASAGKAAYQQGAYAKAQDLFKSQVAWSEFCHLPEGATATAYNNIALTYMHLGQYGKAKAWLSLAPQDKKTQFNLAKIESKLAEAPPSSGPAGLYWQYAGQGSWNTVEVKPEESQFVIHFSGLYMGAMSLYYGPNVGDFSTVTAIKDNQAVYRSIDDATAEGTNCTVTMNFAGQNLRLKSIGDCGFGQNVMASGDYVRVGAAS
;
A
#
# COMPACT_ATOMS: atom_id res chain seq x y z
N MET A 1 -66.88 0.91 -53.35
CA MET A 1 -67.29 0.70 -51.95
C MET A 1 -66.58 1.73 -51.08
N LYS A 2 -67.33 2.51 -50.30
CA LYS A 2 -66.81 3.48 -49.32
C LYS A 2 -66.21 2.71 -48.13
N PHE A 3 -65.03 3.10 -47.67
CA PHE A 3 -64.59 2.93 -46.28
C PHE A 3 -63.87 4.19 -45.81
N TRP A 4 -64.00 4.42 -44.51
CA TRP A 4 -63.91 5.65 -43.75
C TRP A 4 -62.62 5.65 -42.88
N LEU A 5 -62.18 6.86 -42.49
CA LEU A 5 -61.09 7.34 -41.59
C LEU A 5 -60.46 6.39 -40.52
N PRO A 6 -59.27 6.64 -39.89
CA PRO A 6 -58.71 7.94 -39.40
C PRO A 6 -57.18 8.15 -39.60
N ALA A 7 -56.62 9.37 -39.63
CA ALA A 7 -56.23 10.29 -38.55
C ALA A 7 -55.26 9.72 -37.48
N PHE A 8 -54.13 10.41 -37.31
CA PHE A 8 -53.08 10.33 -36.28
C PHE A 8 -52.08 9.17 -36.32
N LEU A 9 -50.86 9.49 -36.80
CA LEU A 9 -49.61 8.90 -36.32
C LEU A 9 -48.55 10.00 -36.27
N ILE A 10 -48.59 10.81 -35.20
CA ILE A 10 -47.45 11.60 -34.74
C ILE A 10 -46.54 10.62 -34.00
N VAL A 11 -45.54 10.07 -34.69
CA VAL A 11 -44.51 9.28 -34.03
C VAL A 11 -43.52 10.27 -33.42
N GLY A 12 -43.55 10.35 -32.09
CA GLY A 12 -42.70 11.23 -31.29
C GLY A 12 -41.22 10.95 -31.54
N TRP A 13 -40.48 12.01 -31.85
CA TRP A 13 -39.04 12.00 -31.87
C TRP A 13 -38.56 11.87 -30.42
N PHE A 14 -38.20 10.65 -30.01
CA PHE A 14 -37.49 10.43 -28.76
C PHE A 14 -36.10 11.07 -28.92
N CYS A 15 -35.94 12.31 -28.47
CA CYS A 15 -34.62 12.87 -28.19
C CYS A 15 -34.05 12.09 -27.00
N CYS A 16 -33.33 11.00 -27.27
CA CYS A 16 -32.32 10.53 -26.32
C CYS A 16 -31.28 11.65 -26.22
N SER A 17 -31.45 12.55 -25.24
CA SER A 17 -30.35 13.37 -24.76
C SER A 17 -29.30 12.40 -24.26
N SER A 18 -28.25 12.23 -25.06
CA SER A 18 -27.04 11.54 -24.63
C SER A 18 -26.51 12.32 -23.42
N VAL A 19 -26.78 11.80 -22.22
CA VAL A 19 -26.09 12.23 -21.00
C VAL A 19 -24.67 11.73 -21.16
N TRP A 20 -23.80 12.56 -21.72
CA TRP A 20 -22.38 12.30 -21.70
C TRP A 20 -22.00 12.47 -20.22
N ALA A 21 -21.66 11.36 -19.56
CA ALA A 21 -20.95 11.45 -18.30
C ALA A 21 -19.65 12.20 -18.61
N LYS A 22 -19.59 13.49 -18.29
CA LYS A 22 -18.32 14.21 -18.24
C LYS A 22 -17.52 13.51 -17.15
N ILE A 23 -16.53 12.74 -17.56
CA ILE A 23 -15.43 12.38 -16.67
C ILE A 23 -14.69 13.71 -16.49
N ASP A 24 -15.04 14.44 -15.44
CA ASP A 24 -14.38 15.70 -15.13
C ASP A 24 -12.89 15.40 -14.93
N GLU A 25 -12.04 16.14 -15.64
CA GLU A 25 -10.60 15.98 -15.56
C GLU A 25 -10.12 16.37 -14.14
N PRO A 26 -9.20 15.62 -13.53
CA PRO A 26 -8.73 15.93 -12.18
C PRO A 26 -8.17 17.34 -12.03
N ASP A 27 -8.71 18.15 -11.10
CA ASP A 27 -8.09 19.42 -10.70
C ASP A 27 -6.98 19.16 -9.66
N ILE A 28 -5.82 18.75 -10.18
CA ILE A 28 -4.64 18.45 -9.37
C ILE A 28 -4.27 19.61 -8.45
N LYS A 29 -4.40 20.86 -8.92
CA LYS A 29 -3.99 22.02 -8.12
C LYS A 29 -4.92 22.20 -6.93
N ALA A 30 -6.24 22.10 -7.13
CA ALA A 30 -7.20 22.15 -6.04
C ALA A 30 -7.03 20.96 -5.09
N ASP A 31 -6.77 19.77 -5.62
CA ASP A 31 -6.62 18.56 -4.82
C ASP A 31 -5.35 18.56 -3.96
N CYS A 32 -4.27 19.16 -4.45
CA CYS A 32 -3.06 19.37 -3.64
C CYS A 32 -3.30 20.23 -2.40
N LEU A 33 -4.27 21.14 -2.43
CA LEU A 33 -4.65 21.95 -1.26
C LEU A 33 -5.33 21.09 -0.17
N LYS A 34 -5.90 19.92 -0.52
CA LYS A 34 -6.51 19.00 0.44
C LYS A 34 -5.47 18.38 1.40
N THR A 35 -4.17 18.40 1.05
CA THR A 35 -3.10 17.92 1.95
C THR A 35 -3.15 18.57 3.33
N GLY A 36 -3.38 19.89 3.38
CA GLY A 36 -3.52 20.63 4.64
C GLY A 36 -4.76 20.22 5.44
N ILE A 37 -5.86 19.86 4.75
CA ILE A 37 -7.09 19.38 5.37
C ILE A 37 -6.82 18.02 6.05
N TYR A 38 -6.17 17.08 5.35
CA TYR A 38 -5.81 15.79 5.93
C TYR A 38 -4.90 15.94 7.15
N ALA A 39 -3.91 16.84 7.09
CA ALA A 39 -3.03 17.14 8.22
C ALA A 39 -3.81 17.67 9.44
N SER A 40 -4.68 18.68 9.24
CA SER A 40 -5.46 19.28 10.33
C SER A 40 -6.49 18.31 10.92
N ALA A 41 -7.20 17.57 10.07
CA ALA A 41 -8.18 16.58 10.51
C ALA A 41 -7.51 15.41 11.24
N GLY A 42 -6.37 14.93 10.72
CA GLY A 42 -5.58 13.86 11.35
C GLY A 42 -5.06 14.29 12.71
N LYS A 43 -4.56 15.53 12.84
CA LYS A 43 -4.14 16.10 14.12
C LYS A 43 -5.29 16.17 15.12
N ALA A 44 -6.47 16.63 14.69
CA ALA A 44 -7.64 16.68 15.56
C ALA A 44 -8.06 15.28 16.04
N ALA A 45 -8.10 14.30 15.14
CA ALA A 45 -8.41 12.91 15.49
C ALA A 45 -7.38 12.32 16.46
N TYR A 46 -6.09 12.57 16.24
CA TYR A 46 -5.01 12.15 17.11
C TYR A 46 -5.13 12.74 18.53
N GLN A 47 -5.43 14.04 18.63
CA GLN A 47 -5.65 14.73 19.91
C GLN A 47 -6.86 14.19 20.69
N GLN A 48 -7.85 13.65 19.99
CA GLN A 48 -9.03 13.00 20.58
C GLN A 48 -8.78 11.52 20.94
N GLY A 49 -7.58 10.99 20.72
CA GLY A 49 -7.26 9.57 20.92
C GLY A 49 -7.83 8.63 19.85
N ALA A 50 -8.43 9.17 18.78
CA ALA A 50 -8.96 8.40 17.67
C ALA A 50 -7.84 7.99 16.69
N TYR A 51 -6.89 7.17 17.17
CA TYR A 51 -5.64 6.88 16.45
C TYR A 51 -5.83 6.17 15.11
N ALA A 52 -6.80 5.25 14.98
CA ALA A 52 -7.08 4.59 13.71
C ALA A 52 -7.57 5.60 12.64
N LYS A 53 -8.49 6.49 13.02
CA LYS A 53 -8.94 7.57 12.13
C LYS A 53 -7.79 8.53 11.77
N ALA A 54 -6.93 8.84 12.74
CA ALA A 54 -5.75 9.66 12.50
C ALA A 54 -4.76 8.98 11.53
N GLN A 55 -4.60 7.65 11.61
CA GLN A 55 -3.78 6.88 10.67
C GLN A 55 -4.26 7.04 9.24
N ASP A 56 -5.56 6.86 8.99
CA ASP A 56 -6.11 6.98 7.64
C ASP A 56 -5.91 8.39 7.08
N LEU A 57 -6.20 9.41 7.90
CA LEU A 57 -6.01 10.82 7.52
C LEU A 57 -4.55 11.16 7.26
N PHE A 58 -3.62 10.71 8.11
CA PHE A 58 -2.20 10.95 7.88
C PHE A 58 -1.63 10.12 6.73
N LYS A 59 -2.18 8.93 6.43
CA LYS A 59 -1.84 8.17 5.23
C LYS A 59 -2.22 8.98 3.97
N SER A 60 -3.41 9.57 3.96
CA SER A 60 -3.81 10.50 2.90
C SER A 60 -2.92 11.75 2.85
N GLN A 61 -2.53 12.31 4.00
CA GLN A 61 -1.59 13.43 4.05
C GLN A 61 -0.27 13.06 3.37
N VAL A 62 0.30 11.88 3.66
CA VAL A 62 1.52 11.40 3.01
C VAL A 62 1.32 11.27 1.50
N ALA A 63 0.27 10.55 1.10
CA ALA A 63 -0.02 10.26 -0.30
C ALA A 63 -0.06 11.54 -1.15
N TRP A 64 -0.79 12.56 -0.67
CA TRP A 64 -0.89 13.84 -1.36
C TRP A 64 0.37 14.70 -1.23
N SER A 65 1.11 14.62 -0.11
CA SER A 65 2.39 15.34 0.01
C SER A 65 3.40 14.90 -1.04
N GLU A 66 3.45 13.59 -1.31
CA GLU A 66 4.34 13.02 -2.33
C GLU A 66 3.85 13.29 -3.74
N PHE A 67 2.56 13.03 -4.01
CA PHE A 67 1.96 13.27 -5.33
C PHE A 67 2.12 14.74 -5.77
N CYS A 68 1.92 15.68 -4.85
CA CYS A 68 2.03 17.11 -5.10
C CYS A 68 3.45 17.65 -5.00
N HIS A 69 4.45 16.78 -4.75
CA HIS A 69 5.86 17.16 -4.61
C HIS A 69 6.07 18.30 -3.62
N LEU A 70 5.43 18.21 -2.44
CA LEU A 70 5.59 19.21 -1.39
C LEU A 70 7.05 19.24 -0.90
N PRO A 71 7.51 20.36 -0.30
CA PRO A 71 8.85 20.47 0.24
C PRO A 71 9.19 19.30 1.18
N GLU A 72 10.43 18.82 1.13
CA GLU A 72 10.90 17.65 1.89
C GLU A 72 10.51 17.71 3.38
N GLY A 73 10.66 18.87 4.02
CA GLY A 73 10.27 19.05 5.43
C GLY A 73 8.77 18.89 5.71
N ALA A 74 7.90 19.22 4.74
CA ALA A 74 6.47 19.01 4.85
C ALA A 74 6.12 17.52 4.71
N THR A 75 6.73 16.83 3.74
CA THR A 75 6.57 15.39 3.53
C THR A 75 7.12 14.59 4.72
N ALA A 76 8.28 14.97 5.25
CA ALA A 76 8.85 14.40 6.48
C ALA A 76 7.91 14.58 7.69
N THR A 77 7.23 15.72 7.78
CA THR A 77 6.22 15.95 8.82
C THR A 77 5.03 15.01 8.65
N ALA A 78 4.58 14.74 7.42
CA ALA A 78 3.52 13.77 7.15
C ALA A 78 3.93 12.34 7.58
N TYR A 79 5.15 11.89 7.27
CA TYR A 79 5.67 10.60 7.74
C TYR A 79 5.72 10.50 9.26
N ASN A 80 6.16 11.57 9.94
CA ASN A 80 6.21 11.61 11.40
C ASN A 80 4.82 11.57 12.03
N ASN A 81 3.83 12.24 11.44
CA ASN A 81 2.45 12.23 11.95
C ASN A 81 1.86 10.81 11.93
N ILE A 82 2.01 10.07 10.83
CA ILE A 82 1.56 8.68 10.78
C ILE A 82 2.42 7.79 11.69
N ALA A 83 3.73 8.00 11.79
CA ALA A 83 4.56 7.24 12.73
C ALA A 83 4.09 7.40 14.19
N LEU A 84 3.76 8.63 14.61
CA LEU A 84 3.27 8.91 15.96
C LEU A 84 2.00 8.10 16.29
N THR A 85 1.07 7.95 15.35
CA THR A 85 -0.11 7.11 15.59
C THR A 85 0.24 5.64 15.84
N TYR A 86 1.20 5.08 15.09
CA TYR A 86 1.69 3.72 15.32
C TYR A 86 2.41 3.59 16.67
N MET A 87 3.17 4.61 17.07
CA MET A 87 3.82 4.66 18.40
C MET A 87 2.79 4.60 19.53
N HIS A 88 1.68 5.34 19.39
CA HIS A 88 0.59 5.33 20.38
C HIS A 88 -0.13 3.98 20.48
N LEU A 89 -0.19 3.23 19.38
CA LEU A 89 -0.76 1.90 19.33
C LEU A 89 0.25 0.78 19.70
N GLY A 90 1.46 1.13 20.12
CA GLY A 90 2.52 0.16 20.44
C GLY A 90 3.08 -0.59 19.23
N GLN A 91 2.76 -0.16 18.01
CA GLN A 91 3.18 -0.78 16.75
C GLN A 91 4.53 -0.21 16.29
N TYR A 92 5.56 -0.38 17.11
CA TYR A 92 6.85 0.30 16.93
C TYR A 92 7.59 -0.09 15.64
N GLY A 93 7.43 -1.33 15.15
CA GLY A 93 8.01 -1.75 13.86
C GLY A 93 7.46 -0.95 12.68
N LYS A 94 6.14 -0.76 12.63
CA LYS A 94 5.48 0.08 11.62
C LYS A 94 5.86 1.55 11.78
N ALA A 95 5.94 2.06 13.01
CA ALA A 95 6.42 3.42 13.27
C ALA A 95 7.84 3.63 12.73
N LYS A 96 8.76 2.69 12.99
CA LYS A 96 10.13 2.74 12.46
C LYS A 96 10.16 2.73 10.93
N ALA A 97 9.32 1.91 10.28
CA ALA A 97 9.23 1.88 8.81
C ALA A 97 8.87 3.27 8.25
N TRP A 98 7.85 3.94 8.81
CA TRP A 98 7.49 5.31 8.41
C TRP A 98 8.61 6.32 8.68
N LEU A 99 9.24 6.27 9.85
CA LEU A 99 10.34 7.16 10.20
C LEU A 99 11.54 6.99 9.26
N SER A 100 11.78 5.77 8.76
CA SER A 100 12.89 5.48 7.85
C SER A 100 12.81 6.18 6.49
N LEU A 101 11.64 6.74 6.13
CA LEU A 101 11.44 7.47 4.87
C LEU A 101 12.06 8.88 4.88
N ALA A 102 12.34 9.45 6.05
CA ALA A 102 13.01 10.75 6.18
C ALA A 102 14.04 10.74 7.33
N PRO A 103 15.11 9.93 7.23
CA PRO A 103 16.02 9.66 8.35
C PRO A 103 16.86 10.88 8.78
N GLN A 104 16.98 11.87 7.90
CA GLN A 104 17.74 13.10 8.15
C GLN A 104 16.90 14.21 8.81
N ASP A 105 15.57 14.07 8.86
CA ASP A 105 14.73 15.07 9.54
C ASP A 105 14.89 14.99 11.06
N LYS A 106 14.99 16.15 11.71
CA LYS A 106 15.23 16.23 13.16
C LYS A 106 14.08 15.66 13.99
N LYS A 107 12.82 15.75 13.52
CA LYS A 107 11.66 15.16 14.22
C LYS A 107 11.70 13.65 14.09
N THR A 108 12.10 13.14 12.91
CA THR A 108 12.33 11.71 12.70
C THR A 108 13.35 11.16 13.70
N GLN A 109 14.52 11.79 13.80
CA GLN A 109 15.58 11.36 14.71
C GLN A 109 15.10 11.36 16.17
N PHE A 110 14.39 12.41 16.56
CA PHE A 110 13.79 12.51 17.89
C PHE A 110 12.76 11.41 18.18
N ASN A 111 11.87 11.10 17.23
CA ASN A 111 10.85 10.06 17.39
C ASN A 111 11.46 8.65 17.35
N LEU A 112 12.51 8.41 16.55
CA LEU A 112 13.27 7.15 16.56
C LEU A 112 13.90 6.88 17.92
N ALA A 113 14.53 7.89 18.53
CA ALA A 113 15.12 7.77 19.86
C ALA A 113 14.08 7.38 20.93
N LYS A 114 12.83 7.85 20.81
CA LYS A 114 11.74 7.49 21.73
C LYS A 114 11.30 6.03 21.67
N ILE A 115 11.53 5.35 20.56
CA ILE A 115 11.09 3.96 20.35
C ILE A 115 12.24 2.96 20.38
N GLU A 116 13.48 3.40 20.48
CA GLU A 116 14.66 2.53 20.43
C GLU A 116 14.63 1.43 21.49
N SER A 117 14.37 1.78 22.75
CA SER A 117 14.23 0.79 23.82
C SER A 117 13.08 -0.17 23.58
N LYS A 118 11.95 0.32 23.05
CA LYS A 118 10.78 -0.49 22.73
C LYS A 118 11.01 -1.48 21.59
N LEU A 119 11.83 -1.09 20.61
CA LEU A 119 12.26 -1.98 19.55
C LEU A 119 13.24 -3.05 20.06
N ALA A 120 14.08 -2.73 21.05
CA ALA A 120 15.01 -3.67 21.66
C ALA A 120 14.34 -4.64 22.65
N GLU A 121 13.26 -4.22 23.32
CA GLU A 121 12.43 -5.07 24.20
C GLU A 121 11.64 -6.14 23.43
N ALA A 122 11.39 -5.93 22.13
CA ALA A 122 10.64 -6.88 21.33
C ALA A 122 11.39 -8.23 21.27
N PRO A 123 10.76 -9.36 21.64
CA PRO A 123 11.44 -10.65 21.65
C PRO A 123 12.04 -10.91 20.26
N PRO A 124 13.29 -11.40 20.19
CA PRO A 124 13.87 -11.81 18.91
C PRO A 124 12.89 -12.75 18.23
N SER A 125 12.43 -12.41 17.02
CA SER A 125 11.51 -13.30 16.32
C SER A 125 12.24 -14.63 16.09
N SER A 126 11.74 -15.72 16.67
CA SER A 126 12.25 -17.05 16.39
C SER A 126 11.77 -17.45 15.00
N GLY A 127 12.59 -17.19 13.98
CA GLY A 127 12.32 -17.59 12.60
C GLY A 127 11.61 -16.53 11.72
N PRO A 128 11.15 -16.95 10.52
CA PRO A 128 10.72 -16.04 9.45
C PRO A 128 9.26 -15.57 9.54
N ALA A 129 8.45 -16.11 10.47
CA ALA A 129 7.02 -15.77 10.56
C ALA A 129 6.80 -14.31 11.00
N GLY A 130 6.10 -13.52 10.20
CA GLY A 130 5.85 -12.10 10.47
C GLY A 130 5.28 -11.35 9.28
N LEU A 131 5.01 -10.06 9.49
CA LEU A 131 4.61 -9.11 8.45
C LEU A 131 5.80 -8.24 8.06
N TYR A 132 6.09 -8.18 6.77
CA TYR A 132 7.20 -7.45 6.19
C TYR A 132 6.70 -6.39 5.21
N TRP A 133 7.27 -5.19 5.29
CA TRP A 133 6.89 -4.04 4.47
C TRP A 133 8.04 -3.53 3.62
N GLN A 134 7.73 -3.10 2.39
CA GLN A 134 8.60 -2.30 1.53
C GLN A 134 7.79 -1.11 1.03
N TYR A 135 8.37 0.10 1.07
CA TYR A 135 7.63 1.30 0.68
C TYR A 135 7.35 1.29 -0.82
N ALA A 136 6.09 1.49 -1.20
CA ALA A 136 5.63 1.49 -2.58
C ALA A 136 5.32 2.91 -3.11
N GLY A 137 5.51 3.94 -2.27
CA GLY A 137 5.16 5.33 -2.58
C GLY A 137 3.70 5.65 -2.28
N GLN A 138 3.36 6.94 -2.38
CA GLN A 138 2.04 7.53 -2.16
C GLN A 138 1.33 6.99 -0.91
N GLY A 139 2.07 6.87 0.19
CA GLY A 139 1.57 6.39 1.47
C GLY A 139 1.27 4.89 1.52
N SER A 140 1.71 4.11 0.55
CA SER A 140 1.41 2.69 0.36
C SER A 140 2.65 1.81 0.50
N TRP A 141 2.44 0.53 0.84
CA TRP A 141 3.48 -0.43 1.12
C TRP A 141 3.19 -1.74 0.39
N ASN A 142 4.20 -2.34 -0.22
CA ASN A 142 4.21 -3.76 -0.57
C ASN A 142 4.31 -4.57 0.71
N THR A 143 3.66 -5.73 0.76
CA THR A 143 3.67 -6.59 1.94
C THR A 143 4.05 -8.03 1.62
N VAL A 144 4.81 -8.64 2.51
CA VAL A 144 4.95 -10.11 2.59
C VAL A 144 4.49 -10.54 3.97
N GLU A 145 3.50 -11.41 4.02
CA GLU A 145 3.00 -12.02 5.24
C GLU A 145 3.42 -13.49 5.29
N VAL A 146 4.06 -13.90 6.38
CA VAL A 146 4.57 -15.26 6.59
C VAL A 146 3.93 -15.84 7.84
N LYS A 147 3.16 -16.92 7.68
CA LYS A 147 2.48 -17.64 8.79
C LYS A 147 2.99 -19.07 8.87
N PRO A 148 3.24 -19.61 10.08
CA PRO A 148 3.54 -21.02 10.24
C PRO A 148 2.31 -21.86 9.87
N GLU A 149 2.51 -22.95 9.13
CA GLU A 149 1.48 -23.94 8.81
C GLU A 149 2.08 -25.34 8.93
N GLU A 150 1.75 -26.03 10.01
CA GLU A 150 2.34 -27.32 10.38
C GLU A 150 3.89 -27.27 10.38
N SER A 151 4.54 -28.01 9.47
CA SER A 151 6.00 -28.01 9.29
C SER A 151 6.49 -27.08 8.17
N GLN A 152 5.60 -26.26 7.61
CA GLN A 152 5.83 -25.34 6.50
C GLN A 152 5.39 -23.91 6.85
N PHE A 153 5.37 -23.03 5.85
CA PHE A 153 4.91 -21.66 5.98
C PHE A 153 3.98 -21.30 4.83
N VAL A 154 2.88 -20.62 5.15
CA VAL A 154 2.11 -19.85 4.18
C VAL A 154 2.82 -18.52 3.99
N ILE A 155 3.17 -18.20 2.75
CA ILE A 155 3.75 -16.92 2.38
C ILE A 155 2.82 -16.24 1.38
N HIS A 156 2.32 -15.06 1.73
CA HIS A 156 1.51 -14.22 0.87
C HIS A 156 2.26 -12.93 0.55
N PHE A 157 2.46 -12.64 -0.73
CA PHE A 157 2.99 -11.38 -1.22
C PHE A 157 1.87 -10.55 -1.82
N SER A 158 1.81 -9.27 -1.48
CA SER A 158 0.95 -8.27 -2.13
C SER A 158 1.81 -7.09 -2.57
N GLY A 159 1.86 -6.87 -3.88
CA GLY A 159 2.65 -5.84 -4.54
C GLY A 159 1.79 -4.73 -5.13
N LEU A 160 2.33 -3.54 -5.10
CA LEU A 160 1.75 -2.31 -5.59
C LEU A 160 2.81 -1.56 -6.42
N TYR A 161 2.35 -0.93 -7.51
CA TYR A 161 3.10 0.10 -8.20
C TYR A 161 2.28 1.39 -8.24
N MET A 162 2.73 2.39 -7.48
CA MET A 162 2.14 3.72 -7.45
C MET A 162 2.69 4.56 -8.60
N GLY A 163 2.02 4.52 -9.75
CA GLY A 163 2.31 5.37 -10.89
C GLY A 163 1.96 6.85 -10.65
N ALA A 164 2.28 7.68 -11.65
CA ALA A 164 2.13 9.13 -11.56
C ALA A 164 0.69 9.60 -11.23
N MET A 165 -0.33 8.83 -11.63
CA MET A 165 -1.74 9.15 -11.42
C MET A 165 -2.48 8.15 -10.52
N SER A 166 -1.74 7.36 -9.73
CA SER A 166 -2.34 6.29 -8.92
C SER A 166 -3.30 6.77 -7.83
N LEU A 167 -3.25 8.03 -7.41
CA LEU A 167 -4.27 8.59 -6.51
C LEU A 167 -5.65 8.77 -7.18
N TYR A 168 -5.71 8.83 -8.51
CA TYR A 168 -6.97 8.97 -9.26
C TYR A 168 -7.44 7.65 -9.86
N TYR A 169 -6.50 6.88 -10.44
CA TYR A 169 -6.83 5.68 -11.21
C TYR A 169 -6.48 4.38 -10.50
N GLY A 170 -5.88 4.47 -9.31
CA GLY A 170 -5.39 3.32 -8.55
C GLY A 170 -3.97 2.90 -8.95
N PRO A 171 -3.29 2.13 -8.08
CA PRO A 171 -2.04 1.48 -8.44
C PRO A 171 -2.26 0.28 -9.34
N ASN A 172 -1.20 -0.14 -10.03
CA ASN A 172 -1.15 -1.51 -10.51
C ASN A 172 -0.90 -2.42 -9.31
N VAL A 173 -1.54 -3.58 -9.30
CA VAL A 173 -1.47 -4.54 -8.19
C VAL A 173 -1.15 -5.92 -8.73
N GLY A 174 -0.51 -6.73 -7.89
CA GLY A 174 -0.31 -8.15 -8.15
C GLY A 174 0.14 -8.87 -6.89
N ASP A 175 -0.11 -10.16 -6.83
CA ASP A 175 0.11 -10.96 -5.64
C ASP A 175 0.51 -12.39 -6.00
N PHE A 176 0.95 -13.13 -4.97
CA PHE A 176 0.99 -14.59 -5.03
C PHE A 176 0.84 -15.15 -3.61
N SER A 177 0.43 -16.42 -3.52
CA SER A 177 0.41 -17.17 -2.26
C SER A 177 1.06 -18.53 -2.45
N THR A 178 1.88 -18.96 -1.51
CA THR A 178 2.51 -20.29 -1.56
C THR A 178 2.61 -20.91 -0.18
N VAL A 179 2.43 -22.22 -0.11
CA VAL A 179 2.74 -23.04 1.07
C VAL A 179 4.06 -23.73 0.78
N THR A 180 5.10 -23.39 1.53
CA THR A 180 6.45 -23.89 1.27
C THR A 180 7.30 -23.98 2.52
N ALA A 181 8.31 -24.84 2.49
CA ALA A 181 9.32 -24.91 3.54
C ALA A 181 10.32 -23.76 3.40
N ILE A 182 10.74 -23.19 4.53
CA ILE A 182 11.86 -22.24 4.58
C ILE A 182 13.09 -23.01 5.05
N LYS A 183 14.06 -23.20 4.14
CA LYS A 183 15.31 -23.94 4.41
C LYS A 183 16.50 -22.98 4.27
N ASP A 184 17.43 -23.03 5.21
CA ASP A 184 18.60 -22.14 5.24
C ASP A 184 18.23 -20.65 5.11
N ASN A 185 17.13 -20.25 5.76
CA ASN A 185 16.52 -18.93 5.68
C ASN A 185 16.09 -18.50 4.26
N GLN A 186 15.82 -19.44 3.37
CA GLN A 186 15.36 -19.17 2.02
C GLN A 186 14.04 -19.90 1.72
N ALA A 187 13.12 -19.19 1.06
CA ALA A 187 11.95 -19.77 0.41
C ALA A 187 12.00 -19.46 -1.09
N VAL A 188 11.34 -20.29 -1.89
CA VAL A 188 11.24 -20.09 -3.33
C VAL A 188 9.79 -20.31 -3.76
N TYR A 189 9.22 -19.31 -4.41
CA TYR A 189 7.98 -19.42 -5.17
C TYR A 189 8.32 -19.62 -6.65
N ARG A 190 7.57 -20.49 -7.33
CA ARG A 190 7.64 -20.70 -8.78
C ARG A 190 6.23 -20.67 -9.35
N SER A 191 5.99 -19.83 -10.35
CA SER A 191 4.65 -19.72 -10.96
C SER A 191 4.21 -21.00 -11.66
N ILE A 192 5.15 -21.82 -12.14
CA ILE A 192 4.85 -23.11 -12.77
C ILE A 192 4.20 -24.11 -11.80
N ASP A 193 4.36 -23.91 -10.50
CA ASP A 193 3.78 -24.77 -9.45
C ASP A 193 2.43 -24.21 -8.94
N ASP A 194 2.01 -23.04 -9.43
CA ASP A 194 0.80 -22.32 -9.03
C ASP A 194 -0.18 -22.27 -10.21
N ALA A 195 -1.26 -23.06 -10.10
CA ALA A 195 -2.30 -23.13 -11.12
C ALA A 195 -3.09 -21.82 -11.31
N THR A 196 -2.96 -20.87 -10.37
CA THR A 196 -3.60 -19.54 -10.43
C THR A 196 -2.66 -18.46 -10.96
N ALA A 197 -1.39 -18.78 -11.17
CA ALA A 197 -0.41 -17.80 -11.60
C ALA A 197 -0.64 -17.35 -13.05
N GLU A 198 -0.65 -16.03 -13.26
CA GLU A 198 -0.74 -15.43 -14.59
C GLU A 198 0.61 -15.43 -15.33
N GLY A 199 1.72 -15.53 -14.59
CA GLY A 199 3.08 -15.54 -15.14
C GLY A 199 3.54 -16.92 -15.64
N THR A 200 4.18 -16.97 -16.80
CA THR A 200 4.50 -18.23 -17.49
C THR A 200 5.79 -18.93 -17.00
N ASN A 201 6.74 -18.20 -16.39
CA ASN A 201 7.99 -18.77 -15.89
C ASN A 201 8.67 -17.84 -14.87
N CYS A 202 7.98 -17.57 -13.77
CA CYS A 202 8.48 -16.73 -12.70
C CYS A 202 9.04 -17.54 -11.56
N THR A 203 10.18 -17.09 -11.03
CA THR A 203 10.73 -17.55 -9.77
C THR A 203 10.95 -16.35 -8.85
N VAL A 204 10.41 -16.40 -7.65
CA VAL A 204 10.67 -15.42 -6.59
C VAL A 204 11.45 -16.10 -5.48
N THR A 205 12.71 -15.70 -5.31
CA THR A 205 13.54 -16.13 -4.18
C THR A 205 13.38 -15.16 -3.02
N MET A 206 13.10 -15.70 -1.83
CA MET A 206 12.86 -14.95 -0.60
C MET A 206 13.95 -15.31 0.41
N ASN A 207 14.81 -14.35 0.75
CA ASN A 207 15.93 -14.57 1.67
C ASN A 207 15.68 -13.82 2.99
N PHE A 208 15.56 -14.55 4.08
CA PHE A 208 15.27 -14.03 5.41
C PHE A 208 16.57 -13.81 6.20
N ALA A 209 16.68 -12.65 6.86
CA ALA A 209 17.83 -12.32 7.70
C ALA A 209 17.38 -11.46 8.90
N GLY A 210 17.00 -12.13 9.98
CA GLY A 210 16.50 -11.49 11.20
C GLY A 210 15.21 -10.67 10.94
N GLN A 211 15.35 -9.35 10.96
CA GLN A 211 14.26 -8.40 10.70
C GLN A 211 14.14 -8.01 9.21
N ASN A 212 15.03 -8.52 8.36
CA ASN A 212 15.05 -8.19 6.93
C ASN A 212 14.59 -9.37 6.10
N LEU A 213 14.00 -9.06 4.95
CA LEU A 213 13.62 -10.00 3.91
C LEU A 213 14.02 -9.39 2.56
N ARG A 214 14.80 -10.11 1.76
CA ARG A 214 15.14 -9.71 0.39
C ARG A 214 14.47 -10.63 -0.61
N LEU A 215 13.65 -10.05 -1.46
CA LEU A 215 13.01 -10.72 -2.58
C LEU A 215 13.81 -10.48 -3.87
N LYS A 216 13.82 -11.49 -4.75
CA LYS A 216 14.34 -11.39 -6.11
C LYS A 216 13.44 -12.17 -7.06
N SER A 217 12.80 -11.46 -7.99
CA SER A 217 12.05 -12.05 -9.09
C SER A 217 12.96 -12.30 -10.29
N ILE A 218 12.75 -13.43 -10.98
CA ILE A 218 13.36 -13.76 -12.28
C ILE A 218 12.26 -14.31 -13.19
N GLY A 219 12.24 -13.85 -14.45
CA GLY A 219 11.27 -14.28 -15.45
C GLY A 219 10.01 -13.41 -15.50
N ASP A 220 8.99 -13.90 -16.20
CA ASP A 220 7.70 -13.21 -16.35
C ASP A 220 6.72 -13.68 -15.27
N CYS A 221 6.46 -12.79 -14.32
CA CYS A 221 5.65 -13.05 -13.14
C CYS A 221 4.18 -12.70 -13.28
N GLY A 222 3.79 -11.96 -14.32
CA GLY A 222 2.38 -11.61 -14.51
C GLY A 222 1.76 -10.79 -13.36
N PHE A 223 2.53 -10.18 -12.46
CA PHE A 223 1.99 -9.39 -11.33
C PHE A 223 1.35 -8.05 -11.73
N GLY A 224 1.06 -7.84 -13.02
CA GLY A 224 0.66 -6.55 -13.55
C GLY A 224 1.85 -5.63 -13.89
N GLN A 225 1.59 -4.58 -14.66
CA GLN A 225 2.65 -3.71 -15.18
C GLN A 225 3.41 -3.01 -14.04
N ASN A 226 4.73 -3.11 -14.06
CA ASN A 226 5.66 -2.51 -13.09
C ASN A 226 5.56 -3.01 -11.64
N VAL A 227 4.70 -4.00 -11.35
CA VAL A 227 4.67 -4.64 -10.04
C VAL A 227 5.72 -5.73 -10.00
N MET A 228 6.60 -5.70 -9.00
CA MET A 228 7.68 -6.67 -8.87
C MET A 228 7.80 -7.16 -7.44
N ALA A 229 7.83 -8.48 -7.25
CA ALA A 229 8.17 -9.12 -5.98
C ALA A 229 9.69 -9.12 -5.79
N SER A 230 10.28 -7.94 -5.59
CA SER A 230 11.74 -7.74 -5.51
C SER A 230 12.11 -6.66 -4.51
N GLY A 231 13.38 -6.65 -4.09
CA GLY A 231 13.97 -5.64 -3.22
C GLY A 231 13.92 -6.00 -1.74
N ASP A 232 14.16 -4.98 -0.91
CA ASP A 232 14.31 -5.13 0.54
C ASP A 232 13.02 -4.81 1.27
N TYR A 233 12.68 -5.67 2.23
CA TYR A 233 11.54 -5.56 3.11
C TYR A 233 12.02 -5.60 4.56
N VAL A 234 11.34 -4.86 5.42
CA VAL A 234 11.59 -4.84 6.86
C VAL A 234 10.41 -5.43 7.60
N ARG A 235 10.68 -6.29 8.58
CA ARG A 235 9.64 -6.84 9.47
C ARG A 235 9.09 -5.71 10.34
N VAL A 236 7.77 -5.59 10.36
CA VAL A 236 7.07 -4.53 11.10
C VAL A 236 6.18 -5.06 12.23
N GLY A 237 5.99 -6.37 12.32
CA GLY A 237 5.19 -7.01 13.36
C GLY A 237 4.96 -8.50 13.11
N ALA A 238 4.06 -9.09 13.90
CA ALA A 238 3.52 -10.42 13.65
C ALA A 238 2.66 -10.43 12.38
N ALA A 239 2.50 -11.60 11.78
CA ALA A 239 1.48 -11.83 10.77
C ALA A 239 0.08 -11.75 11.41
N SER A 240 -0.90 -11.32 10.62
CA SER A 240 -2.27 -10.98 11.02
C SER A 240 -3.20 -12.19 11.09
#